data_AF-A0A5E4JXV3-F1
#
_entry.id   AF-A0A5E4JXV3-F1
#
_cell.length_a   1.000
_cell.length_b   1.000
_cell.length_c   1.000
_cell.angle_alpha   90.00
_cell.angle_beta   90.00
_cell.angle_gamma   90.00
#
_symmetry.space_group_name_H-M   'P 1'
#
loop_
_entity.id
_entity.type
_entity.pdbx_description
1 polymer ?
#
loop_
_entity_poly.entity_id
_entity_poly.type
_entity_poly.pdbx_seq_one_letter_code
_entity_poly.pdbx_strand_id
1 'polypeptide(L)'
;MKLNDIKMIVTVLLLGLSLFTALILESRMNTGYAIQLAIILIGAILMACALFGLWIEAEWSYPFTLIVFALSLANLVWAFTSTKAFLPFTFGLLISVAGIVMCLASTGAYSLEELETYEINKKRKK
;
A
#
# COMPACT_ATOMS: atom_id res chain seq x y z
N MET A 1 -2.71 -16.50 -17.12
CA MET A 1 -2.53 -15.70 -15.90
C MET A 1 -3.80 -14.89 -15.70
N LYS A 2 -4.48 -15.01 -14.56
CA LYS A 2 -5.72 -14.28 -14.32
C LYS A 2 -5.41 -12.81 -14.06
N LEU A 3 -6.35 -11.91 -14.35
CA LEU A 3 -6.19 -10.47 -14.11
C LEU A 3 -5.87 -10.17 -12.63
N ASN A 4 -6.40 -10.98 -11.71
CA ASN A 4 -6.17 -10.85 -10.27
C ASN A 4 -4.72 -11.18 -9.89
N ASP A 5 -4.10 -12.19 -10.51
CA ASP A 5 -2.69 -12.54 -10.29
C ASP A 5 -1.76 -11.37 -10.66
N ILE A 6 -2.07 -10.69 -11.78
CA ILE A 6 -1.30 -9.54 -12.26
C ILE A 6 -1.41 -8.37 -11.28
N LYS A 7 -2.64 -8.07 -10.81
CA LYS A 7 -2.88 -7.00 -9.83
C LYS A 7 -2.14 -7.25 -8.52
N MET A 8 -2.18 -8.49 -8.02
CA MET A 8 -1.48 -8.89 -6.80
C MET A 8 0.04 -8.68 -6.96
N ILE A 9 0.64 -9.20 -8.04
CA ILE A 9 2.08 -9.07 -8.29
C ILE A 9 2.50 -7.60 -8.41
N VAL A 10 1.73 -6.79 -9.14
CA VAL A 10 2.00 -5.35 -9.26
C VAL A 10 1.92 -4.66 -7.90
N THR A 11 0.94 -5.01 -7.07
CA THR A 11 0.79 -4.45 -5.71
C THR A 11 1.97 -4.82 -4.83
N VAL A 12 2.43 -6.07 -4.88
CA VAL A 12 3.62 -6.54 -4.15
C VAL A 12 4.88 -5.79 -4.61
N LEU A 13 5.05 -5.62 -5.92
CA LEU A 13 6.18 -4.86 -6.47
C LEU A 13 6.15 -3.39 -6.02
N LEU A 14 4.97 -2.75 -6.04
CA LEU A 14 4.81 -1.36 -5.59
C LEU A 14 5.09 -1.23 -4.09
N LEU A 15 4.66 -2.18 -3.26
CA LEU A 15 4.99 -2.20 -1.83
C LEU A 15 6.49 -2.31 -1.60
N GLY A 16 7.16 -3.25 -2.28
CA GLY A 16 8.61 -3.43 -2.17
C GLY A 16 9.39 -2.20 -2.61
N LEU A 17 8.99 -1.57 -3.72
CA LEU A 17 9.59 -0.31 -4.19
C LEU A 17 9.34 0.83 -3.20
N SER A 18 8.15 0.92 -2.61
CA SER A 18 7.82 1.93 -1.60
C SER A 18 8.74 1.81 -0.39
N LEU A 19 8.95 0.59 0.12
CA LEU A 19 9.88 0.33 1.23
C LEU A 19 11.31 0.73 0.86
N PHE A 20 11.75 0.35 -0.34
CA PHE A 20 13.09 0.69 -0.82
C PHE A 20 13.32 2.20 -0.88
N THR A 21 12.32 2.97 -1.33
CA THR A 21 12.43 4.44 -1.34
C THR A 21 12.48 5.04 0.05
N ALA A 22 11.68 4.53 1.00
CA ALA A 22 11.72 4.96 2.38
C ALA A 22 13.10 4.70 3.00
N LEU A 23 13.67 3.51 2.79
CA LEU A 23 15.01 3.16 3.28
C LEU A 23 16.11 4.08 2.70
N ILE A 24 16.05 4.42 1.42
CA ILE A 24 17.01 5.35 0.80
C ILE A 24 16.91 6.74 1.45
N LEU A 25 15.70 7.25 1.66
CA LEU A 25 15.49 8.56 2.28
C LEU A 25 15.94 8.57 3.73
N GLU A 26 15.55 7.57 4.52
CA GLU A 26 15.92 7.49 5.92
C GLU A 26 17.42 7.31 6.15
N SER A 27 18.11 6.56 5.28
CA SER A 27 19.59 6.44 5.34
C SER A 27 20.34 7.76 5.19
N ARG A 28 19.68 8.80 4.66
CA ARG A 28 20.25 10.15 4.49
C ARG A 28 19.91 11.10 5.65
N MET A 29 19.07 10.69 6.59
CA MET A 29 18.68 11.53 7.72
C MET A 29 19.71 11.44 8.84
N ASN A 30 20.44 12.54 9.09
CA ASN A 30 21.49 12.61 10.14
C ASN A 30 20.96 12.79 11.58
N THR A 31 19.64 12.96 11.77
CA THR A 31 19.03 13.25 13.07
C THR A 31 17.84 12.34 13.34
N GLY A 32 17.68 11.91 14.59
CA GLY A 32 16.51 11.13 15.02
C GLY A 32 16.61 9.62 14.71
N TYR A 33 17.81 9.04 14.78
CA TYR A 33 18.08 7.63 14.49
C TYR A 33 17.12 6.65 15.20
N ALA A 34 16.82 6.87 16.49
CA ALA A 34 15.88 6.02 17.23
C ALA A 34 14.46 6.06 16.67
N ILE A 35 14.02 7.23 16.20
CA ILE A 35 12.68 7.43 15.60
C ILE A 35 12.63 6.76 14.22
N GLN A 36 13.69 6.91 13.41
CA GLN A 36 13.79 6.22 12.11
C GLN A 36 13.71 4.71 12.28
N LEU A 37 14.50 4.15 13.21
CA LEU A 37 14.53 2.71 13.45
C LEU A 37 13.15 2.18 13.88
N ALA A 38 12.43 2.94 14.71
CA ALA A 38 11.06 2.61 15.08
C ALA A 38 10.09 2.66 13.87
N ILE A 39 10.20 3.68 13.02
CA ILE A 39 9.38 3.82 11.81
C ILE A 39 9.63 2.69 10.82
N ILE A 40 10.90 2.32 10.57
CA ILE A 40 11.26 1.18 9.70
C ILE A 40 10.68 -0.11 10.26
N LEU A 41 10.82 -0.34 11.56
CA LEU A 41 10.32 -1.56 12.20
C LEU A 41 8.80 -1.67 12.09
N ILE A 42 8.08 -0.59 12.40
CA ILE A 42 6.61 -0.54 12.27
C ILE A 42 6.21 -0.72 10.81
N GLY A 43 6.89 -0.03 9.88
CA GLY A 43 6.64 -0.14 8.45
C GLY A 43 6.84 -1.57 7.93
N ALA A 44 7.88 -2.26 8.37
CA ALA A 44 8.16 -3.65 8.01
C ALA A 44 7.08 -4.61 8.54
N ILE A 45 6.62 -4.42 9.77
CA ILE A 45 5.54 -5.23 10.37
C ILE A 45 4.24 -5.01 9.58
N LEU A 46 3.86 -3.75 9.33
CA LEU A 46 2.67 -3.41 8.56
C LEU A 46 2.75 -4.00 7.14
N MET A 47 3.91 -3.92 6.51
CA MET A 47 4.10 -4.50 5.18
C MET A 47 4.00 -6.02 5.19
N ALA A 48 4.54 -6.70 6.21
CA ALA A 48 4.38 -8.14 6.36
C ALA A 48 2.91 -8.54 6.54
N CYS A 49 2.13 -7.78 7.32
CA CYS A 49 0.69 -7.99 7.45
C CYS A 49 -0.06 -7.79 6.12
N ALA A 50 0.32 -6.77 5.33
CA ALA A 50 -0.28 -6.52 4.03
C ALA A 50 0.02 -7.65 3.03
N LEU A 51 1.26 -8.09 2.98
CA LEU A 51 1.68 -9.22 2.14
C LEU A 51 1.01 -10.52 2.55
N PHE A 52 0.87 -10.77 3.86
CA PHE A 52 0.15 -11.93 4.37
C PHE A 52 -1.32 -11.90 3.96
N GLY A 53 -1.98 -10.75 4.13
CA GLY A 53 -3.38 -10.56 3.71
C GLY A 53 -3.57 -10.78 2.21
N LEU A 54 -2.66 -10.27 1.38
CA LEU A 54 -2.70 -10.49 -0.07
C LEU A 54 -2.46 -11.96 -0.42
N TRP A 55 -1.57 -12.66 0.29
CA TRP A 55 -1.24 -14.06 0.03
C TRP A 55 -2.41 -15.01 0.32
N ILE A 56 -3.19 -14.73 1.38
CA ILE A 56 -4.40 -15.49 1.70
C ILE A 56 -5.65 -14.98 0.94
N GLU A 57 -5.47 -14.03 0.01
CA GLU A 57 -6.55 -13.39 -0.75
C GLU A 57 -7.68 -12.81 0.13
N ALA A 58 -7.34 -12.32 1.34
CA ALA A 58 -8.34 -11.82 2.26
C ALA A 58 -8.96 -10.50 1.77
N GLU A 59 -10.26 -10.31 2.00
CA GLU A 59 -11.02 -9.13 1.58
C GLU A 59 -10.47 -7.82 2.19
N TRP A 60 -9.93 -7.89 3.42
CA TRP A 60 -9.34 -6.74 4.10
C TRP A 60 -7.95 -6.35 3.59
N SER A 61 -7.32 -7.16 2.74
CA SER A 61 -5.94 -6.96 2.30
C SER A 61 -5.73 -5.68 1.48
N TYR A 62 -6.62 -5.39 0.52
CA TYR A 62 -6.52 -4.19 -0.31
C TYR A 62 -6.80 -2.88 0.46
N PRO A 63 -7.86 -2.77 1.29
CA PRO A 63 -8.05 -1.61 2.16
C PRO A 63 -6.87 -1.39 3.12
N PHE A 64 -6.33 -2.47 3.69
CA PHE A 64 -5.17 -2.37 4.57
C PHE A 64 -3.91 -1.91 3.82
N THR A 65 -3.67 -2.44 2.62
CA THR A 65 -2.56 -2.03 1.77
C THR A 65 -2.66 -0.55 1.36
N LEU A 66 -3.87 -0.04 1.14
CA LEU A 66 -4.11 1.39 0.91
C LEU A 66 -3.66 2.24 2.10
N ILE A 67 -3.99 1.82 3.34
CA ILE A 67 -3.53 2.50 4.56
C ILE A 67 -2.00 2.47 4.63
N VAL A 68 -1.36 1.35 4.29
CA VAL A 68 0.10 1.24 4.28
C VAL A 68 0.72 2.21 3.28
N PHE A 69 0.18 2.34 2.06
CA PHE A 69 0.69 3.34 1.10
C PHE A 69 0.45 4.77 1.57
N ALA A 70 -0.68 5.07 2.20
CA ALA A 70 -0.95 6.40 2.75
C ALA A 70 0.05 6.77 3.88
N LEU A 71 0.34 5.83 4.78
CA LEU A 71 1.35 5.99 5.82
C LEU A 71 2.76 6.14 5.22
N SER A 72 3.07 5.37 4.18
CA SER A 72 4.33 5.51 3.45
C SER A 72 4.46 6.91 2.83
N LEU A 73 3.38 7.45 2.27
CA LEU A 73 3.38 8.79 1.69
C LEU A 73 3.58 9.88 2.75
N ALA A 74 2.95 9.74 3.92
CA ALA A 74 3.20 10.62 5.06
C ALA A 74 4.66 10.55 5.54
N ASN A 75 5.24 9.34 5.60
CA ASN A 75 6.65 9.16 5.95
C ASN A 75 7.59 9.80 4.91
N LEU A 76 7.31 9.64 3.61
CA LEU A 76 8.09 10.27 2.54
C LEU A 76 8.09 11.79 2.65
N VAL A 77 6.94 12.40 2.93
CA VAL A 77 6.82 13.86 3.15
C VAL A 77 7.67 14.28 4.34
N TRP A 78 7.58 13.57 5.47
CA TRP A 78 8.39 13.88 6.65
C TRP A 78 9.89 13.71 6.39
N ALA A 79 10.32 12.60 5.81
CA ALA A 79 11.72 12.34 5.47
C ALA A 79 12.26 13.37 4.46
N PHE A 80 11.43 13.85 3.53
CA PHE A 80 11.81 14.92 2.60
C PHE A 80 12.06 16.25 3.31
N THR A 81 11.25 16.62 4.31
CA THR A 81 11.49 17.85 5.09
C THR A 81 12.84 17.85 5.79
N SER A 82 13.34 16.66 6.17
CA SER A 82 14.63 16.50 6.85
C SER A 82 15.81 16.38 5.89
N THR A 83 15.66 15.65 4.78
CA THR A 83 16.78 15.32 3.87
C THR A 83 16.90 16.23 2.67
N LYS A 84 15.80 16.89 2.25
CA LYS A 84 15.68 17.65 1.00
C LYS A 84 16.08 16.87 -0.25
N ALA A 85 16.05 15.53 -0.19
CA ALA A 85 16.46 14.67 -1.29
C ALA A 85 15.34 14.54 -2.34
N PHE A 86 15.38 15.38 -3.37
CA PHE A 86 14.30 15.50 -4.37
C PHE A 86 14.05 14.24 -5.19
N LEU A 87 15.12 13.59 -5.68
CA LEU A 87 15.01 12.43 -6.56
C LEU A 87 14.33 11.22 -5.88
N PRO A 88 14.80 10.73 -4.70
CA PRO A 88 14.14 9.61 -4.03
C PRO A 88 12.73 9.97 -3.54
N PHE A 89 12.49 11.23 -3.18
CA PHE A 89 11.15 11.69 -2.78
C PHE A 89 10.15 11.59 -3.94
N THR A 90 10.50 12.14 -5.11
CA THR A 90 9.61 12.14 -6.27
C THR A 90 9.32 10.72 -6.76
N PHE A 91 10.35 9.85 -6.75
CA PHE A 91 10.19 8.44 -7.09
C PHE A 91 9.29 7.70 -6.09
N GLY A 92 9.52 7.89 -4.77
CA GLY A 92 8.66 7.31 -3.74
C GLY A 92 7.22 7.80 -3.83
N LEU A 93 7.01 9.09 -4.11
CA LEU A 93 5.68 9.67 -4.27
C LEU A 93 4.94 9.03 -5.45
N LEU A 94 5.60 8.89 -6.60
CA LEU A 94 5.03 8.20 -7.77
C LEU A 94 4.62 6.77 -7.44
N ILE A 95 5.48 6.01 -6.75
CA ILE A 95 5.19 4.63 -6.35
C ILE A 95 4.02 4.56 -5.38
N SER A 96 4.01 5.38 -4.34
CA SER A 96 2.94 5.40 -3.34
C SER A 96 1.60 5.80 -3.95
N VAL A 97 1.58 6.80 -4.84
CA VAL A 97 0.36 7.21 -5.56
C VAL A 97 -0.13 6.11 -6.50
N ALA A 98 0.76 5.47 -7.27
CA ALA A 98 0.40 4.34 -8.11
C ALA A 98 -0.17 3.17 -7.28
N GLY A 99 0.43 2.89 -6.13
CA GLY A 99 -0.05 1.89 -5.17
C GLY A 99 -1.47 2.19 -4.68
N ILE A 100 -1.73 3.44 -4.27
CA ILE A 100 -3.08 3.87 -3.84
C ILE A 100 -4.10 3.69 -4.96
N VAL A 101 -3.79 4.14 -6.18
CA VAL A 101 -4.70 4.01 -7.33
C VAL A 101 -5.01 2.54 -7.64
N MET A 102 -3.99 1.66 -7.59
CA MET A 102 -4.16 0.23 -7.80
C MET A 102 -5.03 -0.42 -6.70
N CYS A 103 -4.81 -0.04 -5.44
CA CYS A 103 -5.63 -0.53 -4.33
C CYS A 103 -7.09 -0.07 -4.46
N LEU A 104 -7.34 1.21 -4.79
CA LEU A 104 -8.68 1.75 -5.00
C LEU A 104 -9.41 1.08 -6.17
N ALA A 105 -8.72 0.85 -7.28
CA ALA A 105 -9.28 0.13 -8.42
C ALA A 105 -9.61 -1.34 -8.11
N SER A 106 -8.98 -1.90 -7.07
CA SER A 106 -9.19 -3.28 -6.64
C SER A 106 -10.28 -3.41 -5.57
N THR A 107 -10.41 -2.44 -4.66
CA THR A 107 -11.49 -2.40 -3.67
C THR A 107 -12.85 -2.08 -4.28
N GLY A 108 -12.92 -1.23 -5.31
CA GLY A 108 -14.19 -0.88 -5.97
C GLY A 108 -14.87 -2.02 -6.73
N ALA A 109 -14.14 -3.09 -7.07
CA ALA A 109 -14.71 -4.25 -7.76
C ALA A 109 -15.57 -5.13 -6.83
N TYR A 110 -15.21 -5.23 -5.55
CA TYR A 110 -15.91 -6.11 -4.60
C TYR A 110 -17.32 -5.61 -4.25
N SER A 111 -17.56 -4.29 -4.23
CA SER A 111 -18.87 -3.75 -3.84
C SER A 111 -19.98 -3.97 -4.88
N LEU A 112 -19.65 -4.05 -6.17
CA LEU A 112 -20.64 -4.17 -7.24
C LEU A 112 -21.18 -5.60 -7.37
N GLU A 113 -20.31 -6.59 -7.30
CA GLU A 113 -20.66 -8.00 -7.49
C GLU A 113 -21.50 -8.53 -6.30
N GLU A 114 -21.24 -8.03 -5.09
CA GLU A 114 -21.99 -8.36 -3.86
C GLU A 114 -23.37 -7.67 -3.83
N LEU A 115 -23.48 -6.44 -4.35
CA LEU A 115 -24.76 -5.74 -4.53
C LEU A 115 -25.65 -6.44 -5.58
N GLU A 116 -25.07 -6.88 -6.69
CA GLU A 116 -25.80 -7.63 -7.72
C GLU A 116 -26.33 -8.98 -7.18
N THR A 117 -25.53 -9.71 -6.41
CA THR A 117 -25.98 -10.98 -5.80
C THR A 117 -27.04 -10.77 -4.71
N TYR A 118 -26.99 -9.66 -3.96
CA TYR A 118 -28.02 -9.32 -2.98
C TYR A 118 -29.38 -9.02 -3.64
N GLU A 119 -29.39 -8.27 -4.73
CA GLU A 119 -30.63 -7.98 -5.47
C GLU A 119 -31.28 -9.23 -6.07
N ILE A 120 -30.47 -10.14 -6.61
CA ILE A 120 -30.95 -11.41 -7.18
C ILE A 120 -31.56 -12.30 -6.10
N ASN A 121 -30.93 -12.39 -4.92
CA ASN A 121 -31.46 -13.17 -3.80
C ASN A 121 -32.75 -12.56 -3.20
N LYS A 122 -32.87 -11.23 -3.19
CA LYS A 122 -34.07 -10.53 -2.74
C LYS A 122 -35.26 -10.74 -3.69
N LYS A 123 -35.01 -10.83 -5.01
CA LYS A 123 -36.05 -11.15 -6.02
C LYS A 123 -36.53 -12.60 -5.96
N ARG A 124 -35.69 -13.55 -5.55
CA ARG A 124 -36.08 -14.97 -5.39
C ARG A 124 -36.87 -15.27 -4.11
N LYS A 125 -36.86 -14.36 -3.14
CA LYS A 125 -37.59 -14.49 -1.87
C LYS A 125 -38.95 -13.76 -1.86
N LYS A 126 -39.35 -13.16 -2.97
CA LYS A 126 -40.71 -12.65 -3.22
C LYS A 126 -41.42 -13.56 -4.21
#